data_AF-A0A5B8LJW9-F1
#
_entry.id   AF-A0A5B8LJW9-F1
#
_cell.length_a   1.000
_cell.length_b   1.000
_cell.length_c   1.000
_cell.angle_alpha   90.00
_cell.angle_beta   90.00
_cell.angle_gamma   90.00
#
_symmetry.space_group_name_H-M   'P 1'
#
loop_
_entity.id
_entity.type
_entity.pdbx_description
1 polymer ?
#
loop_
_entity_poly.entity_id
_entity_poly.type
_entity_poly.pdbx_seq_one_letter_code
_entity_poly.pdbx_strand_id
1 'polypeptide(L)'
;MDKSAHMAGRFKTSGVSTARGSDAPSFGRTRLAHLEMRALVGSAIDDVHSLATHRADEGEIEARLVSLDRHTTGRKSPSCRVLAAQIHLWYATYDGDRARALSREAIVQHSTATIFGRTSSRFAHAAPSTVPISSRSH
;
A
#
# COMPACT_ATOMS: atom_id res chain seq x y z
N MET A 1 -20.30 -21.60 -78.06
CA MET A 1 -21.48 -22.24 -77.44
C MET A 1 -21.60 -21.73 -76.02
N ASP A 2 -22.64 -20.94 -75.78
CA ASP A 2 -23.16 -20.49 -74.50
C ASP A 2 -23.36 -21.61 -73.46
N LYS A 3 -23.15 -21.30 -72.17
CA LYS A 3 -24.27 -21.01 -71.25
C LYS A 3 -23.80 -20.60 -69.83
N SER A 4 -24.11 -19.35 -69.53
CA SER A 4 -24.86 -18.88 -68.35
C SER A 4 -24.26 -18.94 -66.93
N ALA A 5 -24.21 -17.72 -66.39
CA ALA A 5 -24.01 -17.28 -65.03
C ALA A 5 -24.99 -17.84 -63.99
N HIS A 6 -24.65 -17.71 -62.69
CA HIS A 6 -25.41 -16.87 -61.76
C HIS A 6 -24.72 -16.75 -60.38
N MET A 7 -24.38 -15.49 -60.03
CA MET A 7 -24.74 -14.78 -58.79
C MET A 7 -24.50 -15.44 -57.42
N ALA A 8 -23.72 -14.76 -56.56
CA ALA A 8 -24.21 -14.10 -55.33
C ALA A 8 -23.07 -13.83 -54.34
N GLY A 9 -23.17 -12.70 -53.61
CA GLY A 9 -22.64 -12.63 -52.25
C GLY A 9 -21.43 -11.73 -52.00
N ARG A 10 -21.57 -10.43 -52.25
CA ARG A 10 -20.75 -9.39 -51.63
C ARG A 10 -21.01 -9.36 -50.12
N PHE A 11 -20.24 -10.09 -49.33
CA PHE A 11 -20.23 -9.91 -47.87
C PHE A 11 -19.27 -8.79 -47.48
N LYS A 12 -19.84 -7.63 -47.17
CA LYS A 12 -19.18 -6.62 -46.33
C LYS A 12 -19.14 -7.19 -44.92
N THR A 13 -17.97 -7.54 -44.41
CA THR A 13 -17.78 -7.75 -42.98
C THR A 13 -17.70 -6.38 -42.31
N SER A 14 -18.89 -5.86 -42.00
CA SER A 14 -19.09 -4.79 -41.02
C SER A 14 -18.39 -5.18 -39.72
N GLY A 15 -17.75 -4.19 -39.09
CA GLY A 15 -16.85 -4.39 -37.98
C GLY A 15 -17.45 -5.17 -36.80
N VAL A 16 -16.58 -5.94 -36.17
CA VAL A 16 -16.60 -6.16 -34.73
C VAL A 16 -15.15 -5.96 -34.27
N SER A 17 -14.84 -4.73 -33.88
CA SER A 17 -13.77 -4.50 -32.91
C SER A 17 -14.28 -5.11 -31.61
N THR A 18 -13.87 -6.34 -31.31
CA THR A 18 -13.93 -6.86 -29.94
C THR A 18 -12.89 -6.10 -29.12
N ALA A 19 -13.20 -4.85 -28.79
CA ALA A 19 -12.70 -4.23 -27.58
C ALA A 19 -13.29 -5.03 -26.40
N ARG A 20 -12.71 -6.20 -26.11
CA ARG A 20 -12.75 -6.79 -24.77
C ARG A 20 -11.71 -6.04 -23.94
N GLY A 21 -12.01 -4.76 -23.69
CA GLY A 21 -11.61 -4.11 -22.46
C GLY A 21 -12.42 -4.78 -21.36
N SER A 22 -11.96 -5.95 -20.94
CA SER A 22 -12.45 -6.61 -19.74
C SER A 22 -11.89 -5.83 -18.56
N ASP A 23 -12.49 -4.68 -18.27
CA ASP A 23 -12.49 -4.07 -16.93
C ASP A 23 -13.31 -4.97 -16.00
N ALA A 24 -12.84 -6.20 -15.80
CA ALA A 24 -13.26 -7.01 -14.68
C ALA A 24 -12.70 -6.30 -13.44
N PRO A 25 -13.54 -5.97 -12.45
CA PRO A 25 -13.04 -5.27 -11.28
C PRO A 25 -11.99 -6.14 -10.60
N SER A 26 -10.83 -5.53 -10.32
CA SER A 26 -9.57 -6.15 -9.90
C SER A 26 -9.61 -6.84 -8.53
N PHE A 27 -10.78 -7.20 -8.02
CA PHE A 27 -11.01 -7.77 -6.69
C PHE A 27 -10.09 -8.94 -6.35
N GLY A 28 -9.77 -9.81 -7.32
CA GLY A 28 -8.83 -10.91 -7.13
C GLY A 28 -7.39 -10.46 -6.85
N ARG A 29 -6.92 -9.42 -7.54
CA ARG A 29 -5.58 -8.84 -7.33
C ARG A 29 -5.51 -8.05 -6.03
N THR A 30 -6.57 -7.32 -5.69
CA THR A 30 -6.65 -6.54 -4.45
C THR A 30 -6.71 -7.44 -3.21
N ARG A 31 -7.46 -8.55 -3.28
CA ARG A 31 -7.54 -9.53 -2.18
C ARG A 31 -6.21 -10.25 -1.94
N LEU A 32 -5.50 -10.63 -3.00
CA LEU A 32 -4.20 -11.30 -2.89
C LEU A 32 -3.14 -10.37 -2.29
N ALA A 33 -3.07 -9.13 -2.77
CA ALA A 33 -2.20 -8.09 -2.20
C ALA A 33 -2.51 -7.80 -0.72
N HIS A 34 -3.79 -7.82 -0.33
CA HIS A 34 -4.19 -7.63 1.07
C HIS A 34 -3.75 -8.80 1.97
N LEU A 35 -3.85 -10.04 1.49
CA LEU A 35 -3.41 -11.22 2.25
C LEU A 35 -1.89 -11.26 2.43
N GLU A 36 -1.13 -10.96 1.37
CA GLU A 36 0.34 -10.86 1.42
C GLU A 36 0.78 -9.79 2.41
N MET A 37 0.15 -8.62 2.37
CA MET A 37 0.42 -7.52 3.30
C MET A 37 0.12 -7.92 4.75
N ARG A 38 -1.00 -8.60 4.99
CA ARG A 38 -1.36 -9.10 6.33
C ARG A 38 -0.35 -10.12 6.84
N ALA A 39 0.13 -11.02 5.98
CA ALA A 39 1.16 -12.00 6.34
C ALA A 39 2.50 -11.34 6.67
N LEU A 40 2.93 -10.36 5.86
CA LEU A 40 4.15 -9.59 6.09
C LEU A 40 4.11 -8.83 7.42
N VAL A 41 3.00 -8.13 7.70
CA VAL A 41 2.81 -7.43 8.97
C VAL A 41 2.79 -8.42 10.14
N GLY A 42 2.12 -9.56 9.99
CA GLY A 42 2.11 -10.63 11.00
C GLY A 42 3.50 -11.14 11.34
N SER A 43 4.30 -11.49 10.33
CA SER A 43 5.69 -11.94 10.54
C SER A 43 6.55 -10.88 11.20
N ALA A 44 6.42 -9.60 10.81
CA ALA A 44 7.18 -8.54 11.45
C ALA A 44 6.79 -8.33 12.92
N ILE A 45 5.51 -8.52 13.27
CA ILE A 45 5.05 -8.50 14.66
C ILE A 45 5.72 -9.62 15.46
N ASP A 46 5.71 -10.85 14.95
CA ASP A 46 6.33 -11.99 15.62
C ASP A 46 7.84 -11.79 15.82
N ASP A 47 8.54 -11.22 14.83
CA ASP A 47 9.96 -10.89 14.94
C ASP A 47 10.23 -9.80 15.98
N VAL A 48 9.43 -8.72 15.98
CA VAL A 48 9.57 -7.64 16.97
C VAL A 48 9.28 -8.16 18.38
N HIS A 49 8.31 -9.05 18.54
CA HIS A 49 8.04 -9.71 19.82
C HIS A 49 9.22 -10.55 20.28
N SER A 50 9.81 -11.34 19.37
CA SER A 50 11.01 -12.12 19.68
C SER A 50 12.16 -11.22 20.12
N LEU A 51 12.47 -10.17 19.35
CA LEU A 51 13.51 -9.19 19.69
C LEU A 51 13.28 -8.54 21.06
N ALA A 52 12.06 -8.04 21.29
CA ALA A 52 11.73 -7.34 22.54
C ALA A 52 11.76 -8.28 23.75
N THR A 53 11.31 -9.54 23.62
CA THR A 53 11.41 -10.55 24.69
C THR A 53 12.87 -10.88 25.04
N HIS A 54 13.77 -10.87 24.05
CA HIS A 54 15.20 -11.09 24.26
C HIS A 54 15.97 -9.84 24.68
N ARG A 55 15.28 -8.75 25.03
CA ARG A 55 15.87 -7.45 25.42
C ARG A 55 16.83 -6.90 24.36
N ALA A 56 16.48 -7.09 23.08
CA ALA A 56 17.14 -6.39 21.99
C ALA A 56 17.10 -4.88 22.21
N ASP A 57 18.08 -4.17 21.67
CA ASP A 57 18.11 -2.71 21.75
C ASP A 57 17.01 -2.07 20.87
N GLU A 58 16.73 -0.79 21.14
CA GLU A 58 15.75 -0.03 20.36
C GLU A 58 16.14 0.05 18.87
N GLY A 59 17.44 -0.02 18.57
CA GLY A 59 17.98 0.04 17.21
C GLY A 59 17.62 -1.18 16.37
N GLU A 60 17.70 -2.39 16.93
CA GLU A 60 17.30 -3.63 16.28
C GLU A 60 15.79 -3.67 16.02
N ILE A 61 14.99 -3.24 17.01
CA ILE A 61 13.54 -3.11 16.85
C ILE A 61 13.21 -2.09 15.76
N GLU A 62 13.86 -0.92 15.76
CA GLU A 62 13.68 0.10 14.73
C GLU A 62 14.05 -0.44 13.34
N ALA A 63 15.18 -1.13 13.20
CA ALA A 63 15.63 -1.69 11.94
C ALA A 63 14.60 -2.68 11.36
N ARG A 64 13.97 -3.50 12.21
CA ARG A 64 12.91 -4.42 11.76
C ARG A 64 11.67 -3.67 11.30
N LEU A 65 11.24 -2.64 12.02
CA LEU A 65 10.09 -1.80 11.65
C LEU A 65 10.33 -1.02 10.35
N VAL A 66 11.54 -0.47 10.16
CA VAL A 66 11.94 0.20 8.91
C VAL A 66 11.94 -0.78 7.74
N SER A 67 12.38 -2.02 7.96
CA SER A 67 12.31 -3.09 6.95
C SER A 67 10.85 -3.38 6.57
N LEU A 68 9.94 -3.48 7.54
CA LEU A 68 8.52 -3.67 7.29
C LEU A 68 7.95 -2.53 6.42
N ASP A 69 8.20 -1.28 6.79
CA ASP A 69 7.72 -0.12 6.02
C ASP A 69 8.27 -0.09 4.59
N ARG A 70 9.54 -0.49 4.40
CA ARG A 70 10.13 -0.60 3.07
C ARG A 70 9.44 -1.68 2.23
N HIS A 71 9.09 -2.81 2.83
CA HIS A 71 8.37 -3.88 2.13
C HIS A 71 6.92 -3.49 1.80
N THR A 72 6.22 -2.82 2.73
CA THR A 72 4.81 -2.45 2.54
C THR A 72 4.63 -1.30 1.55
N THR A 73 5.58 -0.36 1.49
CA THR A 73 5.47 0.84 0.64
C THR A 73 6.39 0.84 -0.58
N GLY A 74 7.40 -0.03 -0.63
CA GLY A 74 8.45 -0.03 -1.65
C GLY A 74 9.38 1.20 -1.59
N ARG A 75 9.31 2.01 -0.53
CA ARG A 75 10.05 3.28 -0.40
C ARG A 75 10.95 3.27 0.82
N LYS A 76 11.93 4.18 0.85
CA LYS A 76 12.71 4.43 2.05
C LYS A 76 11.76 4.89 3.17
N SER A 77 11.72 4.15 4.26
CA SER A 77 10.90 4.50 5.41
C SER A 77 11.51 5.67 6.18
N PRO A 78 10.70 6.58 6.76
CA PRO A 78 11.15 7.45 7.83
C PRO A 78 11.57 6.60 9.04
N SER A 79 12.37 7.19 9.92
CA SER A 79 12.76 6.55 11.19
C SER A 79 11.52 6.08 11.97
N CYS A 80 11.60 4.88 12.52
CA CYS A 80 10.58 4.28 13.39
C CYS A 80 10.95 4.40 14.88
N ARG A 81 11.91 5.26 15.22
CA ARG A 81 12.53 5.34 16.54
C ARG A 81 11.54 5.52 17.69
N VAL A 82 10.52 6.37 17.53
CA VAL A 82 9.50 6.60 18.58
C VAL A 82 8.71 5.33 18.85
N LEU A 83 8.29 4.61 17.80
CA LEU A 83 7.56 3.36 17.94
C LEU A 83 8.45 2.27 18.56
N ALA A 84 9.71 2.17 18.12
CA ALA A 84 10.67 1.22 18.68
C ALA A 84 10.91 1.45 20.18
N ALA A 85 11.12 2.71 20.59
CA ALA A 85 11.29 3.09 21.99
C ALA A 85 10.04 2.78 22.83
N GLN A 86 8.83 3.03 22.29
CA GLN A 86 7.57 2.67 22.97
C GLN A 86 7.43 1.17 23.19
N ILE A 87 7.73 0.37 22.16
CA ILE A 87 7.68 -1.09 22.25
C ILE A 87 8.69 -1.60 23.28
N HIS A 88 9.92 -1.11 23.22
CA HIS A 88 10.97 -1.46 24.18
C HIS A 88 10.53 -1.12 25.62
N LEU A 89 9.95 0.08 25.84
CA LEU A 89 9.42 0.49 27.14
C LEU A 89 8.28 -0.41 27.63
N TRP A 90 7.36 -0.83 26.75
CA TRP A 90 6.26 -1.71 27.14
C TRP A 90 6.75 -3.08 27.61
N TYR A 91 7.73 -3.67 26.92
CA TYR A 91 8.34 -4.93 27.33
C TYR A 91 9.20 -4.82 28.60
N ALA A 92 9.66 -3.61 28.94
CA ALA A 92 10.31 -3.34 30.22
C ALA A 92 9.33 -3.11 31.38
N THR A 93 8.10 -2.64 31.09
CA THR A 93 7.16 -2.13 32.10
C THR A 93 6.00 -3.09 32.41
N TYR A 94 5.51 -3.82 31.42
CA TYR A 94 4.33 -4.66 31.54
C TYR A 94 4.67 -6.14 31.49
N ASP A 95 3.72 -6.99 31.89
CA ASP A 95 3.78 -8.42 31.63
C ASP A 95 3.84 -8.70 30.12
N GLY A 96 4.40 -9.87 29.77
CA GLY A 96 4.67 -10.23 28.38
C GLY A 96 3.43 -10.20 27.49
N ASP A 97 2.27 -10.64 28.00
CA ASP A 97 1.03 -10.69 27.21
C ASP A 97 0.48 -9.28 26.93
N ARG A 98 0.48 -8.41 27.94
CA ARG A 98 0.07 -7.01 27.80
C ARG A 98 1.00 -6.23 26.87
N ALA A 99 2.32 -6.38 27.03
CA ALA A 99 3.30 -5.76 26.15
C ALA A 99 3.13 -6.25 24.69
N ARG A 100 2.85 -7.55 24.52
CA ARG A 100 2.58 -8.17 23.22
C ARG A 100 1.33 -7.61 22.54
N ALA A 101 0.25 -7.43 23.31
CA ALA A 101 -0.98 -6.85 22.80
C ALA A 101 -0.81 -5.39 22.34
N LEU A 102 -0.19 -4.55 23.20
CA LEU A 102 0.06 -3.14 22.90
C LEU A 102 0.96 -2.95 21.68
N SER A 103 2.09 -3.67 21.64
CA SER A 103 3.03 -3.63 20.51
C SER A 103 2.37 -4.08 19.20
N ARG A 104 1.58 -5.17 19.23
CA ARG A 104 0.86 -5.65 18.05
C ARG A 104 -0.07 -4.58 17.50
N GLU A 105 -0.88 -3.95 18.36
CA GLU A 105 -1.81 -2.91 17.95
C GLU A 105 -1.07 -1.72 17.33
N ALA A 106 0.00 -1.25 17.99
CA ALA A 106 0.79 -0.13 17.52
C ALA A 106 1.46 -0.39 16.16
N ILE A 107 2.00 -1.60 15.94
CA ILE A 107 2.61 -1.99 14.65
C ILE A 107 1.56 -2.02 13.53
N VAL A 108 0.36 -2.55 13.80
CA VAL A 108 -0.73 -2.58 12.81
C VAL A 108 -1.20 -1.16 12.47
N GLN A 109 -1.40 -0.31 13.47
CA GLN A 109 -1.78 1.10 13.28
C GLN A 109 -0.73 1.86 12.47
N HIS A 110 0.56 1.71 12.84
CA HIS A 110 1.69 2.31 12.12
C HIS A 110 1.73 1.84 10.67
N SER A 111 1.67 0.53 10.43
CA SER A 111 1.70 -0.03 9.07
C SER A 111 0.55 0.52 8.23
N THR A 112 -0.66 0.56 8.79
CA THR A 112 -1.86 1.11 8.14
C THR A 112 -1.66 2.59 7.80
N ALA A 113 -1.19 3.40 8.75
CA ALA A 113 -0.91 4.82 8.53
C ALA A 113 0.18 5.05 7.47
N THR A 114 1.24 4.24 7.48
CA THR A 114 2.33 4.32 6.51
C THR A 114 1.87 3.98 5.09
N ILE A 115 1.01 2.97 4.93
CA ILE A 115 0.43 2.57 3.64
C ILE A 115 -0.55 3.64 3.13
N PHE A 116 -1.53 4.05 3.95
CA PHE A 116 -2.63 4.91 3.50
C PHE A 116 -2.33 6.43 3.58
N GLY A 117 -1.61 6.88 4.61
CA GLY A 117 -1.24 8.29 4.77
C GLY A 117 -0.33 8.81 3.65
N ARG A 118 0.41 7.90 2.98
CA ARG A 118 1.28 8.24 1.85
C ARG A 118 0.60 8.14 0.49
N THR A 119 -0.52 7.42 0.37
CA THR A 119 -1.35 7.42 -0.86
C THR A 119 -2.11 8.73 -1.06
N SER A 120 -2.46 9.45 0.01
CA SER A 120 -3.16 10.74 -0.06
C SER A 120 -2.32 11.88 -0.66
N SER A 121 -0.98 11.76 -0.67
CA SER A 121 -0.08 12.75 -1.27
C SER A 121 -0.14 12.80 -2.80
N ARG A 122 -0.61 11.74 -3.48
CA ARG A 122 -0.67 11.70 -4.96
C ARG A 122 -1.84 12.47 -5.57
N PHE A 123 -2.86 12.84 -4.79
CA PHE A 123 -4.00 13.62 -5.28
C PHE A 123 -3.90 15.13 -4.97
N ALA A 124 -2.89 15.57 -4.23
CA ALA A 124 -2.71 16.98 -3.87
C ALA A 124 -1.98 17.82 -4.95
N HIS A 125 -1.73 17.28 -6.16
CA HIS A 125 -0.94 17.95 -7.21
C HIS A 125 -1.68 18.23 -8.53
N ALA A 126 -3.01 18.33 -8.51
CA ALA A 126 -3.78 18.98 -9.57
C ALA A 126 -4.77 19.94 -8.90
N ALA A 127 -4.79 21.26 -9.07
CA ALA A 127 -4.05 22.30 -9.80
C ALA A 127 -4.65 23.65 -9.26
N PRO A 128 -4.38 24.86 -9.79
CA PRO A 128 -3.20 25.40 -10.47
C PRO A 128 -2.64 26.67 -9.80
N SER A 129 -1.48 27.05 -10.30
CA SER A 129 -0.83 28.37 -10.15
C SER A 129 -1.70 29.54 -10.68
N THR A 130 -1.38 30.73 -10.16
CA THR A 130 -1.60 32.09 -10.70
C THR A 130 -3.00 32.71 -10.74
N VAL A 131 -3.21 33.74 -9.91
CA VAL A 131 -3.63 35.08 -10.37
C VAL A 131 -2.82 36.15 -9.60
N PRO A 132 -2.22 37.17 -10.25
CA PRO A 132 -1.44 38.21 -9.58
C PRO A 132 -2.30 39.41 -9.13
N ILE A 133 -1.85 40.03 -8.03
CA ILE A 133 -1.84 41.46 -7.65
C ILE A 133 -2.98 42.37 -8.14
N SER A 134 -3.64 43.04 -7.18
CA SER A 134 -3.85 44.49 -7.27
C SER A 134 -3.84 45.14 -5.88
N SER A 135 -2.77 45.88 -5.63
CA SER A 135 -2.66 46.88 -4.58
C SER A 135 -3.75 47.93 -4.78
N ARG A 136 -4.48 48.28 -3.72
CA ARG A 136 -5.22 49.55 -3.69
C ARG A 136 -5.04 50.21 -2.34
N SER A 137 -4.16 51.21 -2.34
CA SER A 137 -4.09 52.27 -1.34
C SER A 137 -5.44 52.98 -1.23
N HIS A 138 -5.87 53.26 0.00
CA HIS A 138 -6.44 54.54 0.42
C HIS A 138 -6.52 54.61 1.94
#